data_AF-A0AAV8X6N5-F1
#
_entry.id   AF-A0AAV8X6N5-F1
#
_cell.length_a   1.000
_cell.length_b   1.000
_cell.length_c   1.000
_cell.angle_alpha   90.00
_cell.angle_beta   90.00
_cell.angle_gamma   90.00
#
_symmetry.space_group_name_H-M   'P 1'
#
loop_
_entity.id
_entity.type
_entity.pdbx_description
1 polymer ?
#
loop_
_entity_poly.entity_id
_entity_poly.type
_entity_poly.pdbx_seq_one_letter_code
_entity_poly.pdbx_strand_id
1 'polypeptide(L)' 'MEFKINDEISEILPMLEANSHTIQIRRILAPAVINILWAIVCGTRFNRNDASLIQLLELLDLRSKAFDMSGFRYHSD' A
#
# COMPACT_ATOMS: atom_id res chain seq x y z
N MET A 1 15.20 11.16 2.80
CA MET A 1 13.94 10.65 2.22
C MET A 1 14.22 9.56 1.19
N GLU A 2 15.07 9.83 0.20
CA GLU A 2 15.48 8.87 -0.84
C GLU A 2 16.04 7.54 -0.32
N PHE A 3 16.77 7.54 0.81
CA PHE A 3 17.27 6.30 1.40
C PHE A 3 16.14 5.35 1.85
N LYS A 4 15.04 5.88 2.40
CA LYS A 4 13.87 5.09 2.83
C LYS A 4 13.11 4.52 1.62
N ILE A 5 13.11 5.25 0.51
CA ILE A 5 12.50 4.80 -0.75
C ILE A 5 13.33 3.66 -1.36
N ASN A 6 14.66 3.80 -1.40
CA ASN A 6 15.55 2.76 -1.91
C ASN A 6 15.51 1.48 -1.08
N ASP A 7 15.44 1.59 0.25
CA ASP A 7 15.28 0.46 1.17
C ASP A 7 13.99 -0.32 0.84
N GLU A 8 12.88 0.40 0.69
CA GLU A 8 11.59 -0.22 0.40
C GLU A 8 11.54 -0.83 -1.01
N ILE A 9 12.14 -0.18 -2.02
CA ILE A 9 12.26 -0.72 -3.38
C ILE A 9 13.10 -2.00 -3.38
N SER A 10 14.19 -2.04 -2.61
CA SER A 10 15.05 -3.23 -2.48
C SER A 10 14.31 -4.43 -1.88
N GLU A 11 13.32 -4.19 -1.02
CA GLU A 11 12.44 -5.24 -0.49
C GLU A 11 11.30 -5.64 -1.46
N ILE A 12 10.83 -4.72 -2.31
CA ILE A 12 9.75 -4.97 -3.28
C ILE A 12 10.24 -5.72 -4.53
N LEU A 13 11.38 -5.33 -5.09
CA LEU A 13 11.94 -5.92 -6.32
C LEU A 13 11.98 -7.46 -6.30
N PRO A 14 12.52 -8.13 -5.26
CA PRO A 14 12.54 -9.59 -5.23
C PRO A 14 11.13 -10.20 -5.14
N MET A 15 10.16 -9.51 -4.52
CA MET A 15 8.77 -9.97 -4.48
C MET A 15 8.10 -9.88 -5.85
N LEU A 16 8.45 -8.88 -6.67
CA LEU A 16 7.96 -8.76 -8.04
C LEU A 16 8.55 -9.85 -8.93
N GLU A 17 9.85 -10.11 -8.81
CA GLU A 17 10.56 -11.15 -9.58
C GLU A 17 10.04 -12.57 -9.24
N ALA A 18 9.72 -12.82 -7.97
CA ALA A 18 9.18 -14.11 -7.52
C ALA A 18 7.74 -14.38 -8.02
N ASN A 19 6.96 -13.35 -8.35
CA ASN A 19 5.58 -13.48 -8.81
C ASN A 19 5.46 -13.31 -10.34
N SER A 20 6.13 -14.19 -11.09
CA SER A 20 6.38 -14.07 -12.54
C SER A 20 5.13 -14.15 -13.43
N HIS A 21 3.98 -14.58 -12.90
CA HIS A 21 2.77 -14.83 -13.70
C HIS A 21 1.55 -13.98 -13.32
N THR A 22 1.48 -13.43 -12.10
CA THR A 22 0.35 -12.58 -11.67
C THR A 22 0.80 -11.61 -10.59
N ILE A 23 1.17 -10.41 -11.01
CA ILE A 23 1.63 -9.36 -10.09
C ILE A 23 0.41 -8.58 -9.59
N GLN A 24 0.03 -8.77 -8.33
CA GLN A 24 -0.94 -7.90 -7.67
C GLN A 24 -0.24 -6.65 -7.14
N ILE A 25 0.01 -5.69 -8.05
CA ILE A 25 0.78 -4.46 -7.75
C ILE A 25 0.25 -3.73 -6.51
N ARG A 26 -1.08 -3.70 -6.32
CA ARG A 26 -1.74 -3.05 -5.19
C ARG A 26 -1.31 -3.66 -3.85
N ARG A 27 -1.21 -4.99 -3.77
CA ARG A 27 -0.82 -5.69 -2.55
C ARG A 27 0.64 -5.47 -2.17
N ILE A 28 1.48 -5.16 -3.14
CA ILE A 28 2.92 -4.98 -2.93
C ILE A 28 3.25 -3.50 -2.69
N LEU A 29 2.63 -2.60 -3.46
CA LEU A 29 2.94 -1.18 -3.44
C LEU A 29 2.24 -0.43 -2.30
N ALA A 30 0.99 -0.79 -1.95
CA ALA A 30 0.27 -0.09 -0.88
C ALA A 30 0.97 -0.20 0.50
N PRO A 31 1.42 -1.39 0.95
CA PRO A 31 2.18 -1.51 2.19
C PRO A 31 3.49 -0.70 2.15
N ALA A 32 4.19 -0.73 1.02
CA ALA A 32 5.45 -0.03 0.82
C ALA A 32 5.32 1.49 0.94
N VAL A 33 4.32 2.07 0.28
CA VAL A 33 4.05 3.51 0.36
C VAL A 33 3.67 3.91 1.79
N ILE A 34 2.82 3.12 2.46
CA ILE A 34 2.45 3.36 3.86
C ILE A 34 3.68 3.28 4.77
N ASN A 35 4.58 2.32 4.55
CA ASN A 35 5.81 2.18 5.32
C ASN A 35 6.73 3.39 5.18
N ILE A 36 6.91 3.89 3.96
CA ILE A 36 7.72 5.10 3.72
C ILE A 36 7.09 6.30 4.44
N LEU A 37 5.77 6.51 4.28
CA LEU A 37 5.05 7.61 4.93
C LEU A 37 5.14 7.50 6.46
N TRP A 38 4.91 6.32 7.01
CA TRP A 38 4.99 6.07 8.45
C TRP A 38 6.41 6.29 8.99
N ALA A 39 7.42 5.82 8.25
CA ALA A 39 8.82 6.01 8.63
C ALA A 39 9.29 7.47 8.52
N ILE A 40 8.58 8.32 7.77
CA ILE A 40 8.79 9.77 7.75
C ILE A 40 8.11 10.43 8.95
N VAL A 41 6.86 10.06 9.25
CA VAL A 41 6.05 10.71 10.29
C VAL A 41 6.43 10.26 11.71
N CYS A 42 6.59 8.95 11.91
CA CYS A 42 6.83 8.32 13.21
C CYS A 42 8.29 7.94 13.43
N GLY A 43 9.14 8.02 12.40
CA GLY A 43 10.55 7.61 12.47
C GLY A 43 10.78 6.09 12.49
N THR A 44 9.74 5.29 12.68
CA THR A 44 9.75 3.82 12.74
C THR A 44 9.08 3.20 11.51
N ARG A 45 9.35 1.93 11.21
CA ARG A 45 8.78 1.17 10.08
C ARG A 45 7.93 0.01 10.59
N PHE A 46 6.86 -0.35 9.87
CA PHE A 46 6.12 -1.57 10.18
C PHE A 46 6.84 -2.79 9.60
N ASN A 47 6.63 -3.95 10.24
CA ASN A 47 6.89 -5.22 9.58
C ASN A 47 5.85 -5.43 8.47
N ARG A 48 6.24 -5.99 7.33
CA ARG A 48 5.32 -6.25 6.21
C ARG A 48 4.13 -7.16 6.59
N ASN A 49 4.32 -8.04 7.58
CA ASN A 49 3.27 -8.92 8.09
C ASN A 49 2.66 -8.41 9.40
N ASP A 50 2.88 -7.13 9.75
CA ASP A 50 2.30 -6.54 10.96
C ASP A 50 0.77 -6.47 10.84
N ALA A 51 0.08 -7.01 11.84
CA ALA A 51 -1.38 -7.01 11.87
C ALA A 51 -1.97 -5.59 11.83
N SER A 52 -1.27 -4.62 12.41
CA SER A 52 -1.69 -3.20 12.43
C SER A 52 -1.59 -2.59 11.03
N LEU A 53 -0.54 -2.94 10.27
CA LEU A 53 -0.38 -2.49 8.89
C LEU A 53 -1.47 -3.07 7.99
N ILE A 54 -1.77 -4.35 8.15
CA ILE A 54 -2.85 -5.02 7.40
C ILE A 54 -4.20 -4.37 7.72
N GLN A 55 -4.51 -4.18 9.00
CA GLN A 55 -5.76 -3.55 9.42
C GLN A 55 -5.87 -2.10 8.91
N LEU A 56 -4.77 -1.34 8.95
CA LEU A 56 -4.75 0.02 8.40
C LEU A 56 -5.05 0.03 6.90
N LEU A 57 -4.44 -0.88 6.13
CA LEU A 57 -4.68 -1.00 4.69
C LEU A 57 -6.14 -1.37 4.40
N GLU A 58 -6.74 -2.26 5.19
CA GLU A 58 -8.17 -2.60 5.06
C GLU A 58 -9.07 -1.40 5.36
N LEU A 59 -8.79 -0.63 6.41
CA LEU A 59 -9.55 0.58 6.73
C LEU A 59 -9.45 1.63 5.63
N LEU A 60 -8.26 1.80 5.03
CA LEU A 60 -8.05 2.73 3.92
C LEU A 60 -8.79 2.27 2.65
N ASP A 61 -8.82 0.97 2.37
CA ASP A 61 -9.57 0.40 1.25
C ASP A 61 -11.09 0.55 1.43
N LEU A 62 -11.61 0.27 2.64
CA LEU A 62 -13.01 0.48 3.00
C LEU A 62 -13.41 1.95 2.86
N ARG A 63 -12.55 2.87 3.32
CA ARG A 63 -12.79 4.30 3.19
C ARG A 63 -12.74 4.76 1.73
N SER A 64 -11.80 4.25 0.94
CA SER A 64 -11.73 4.54 -0.50
C SER A 64 -13.02 4.12 -1.20
N LYS A 65 -13.57 2.95 -0.88
CA LYS A 65 -14.86 2.49 -1.42
C LYS A 65 -16.04 3.36 -0.98
N ALA A 66 -16.05 3.83 0.26
CA ALA A 66 -17.07 4.76 0.74
C ALA A 66 -17.01 6.12 0.03
N PHE A 67 -15.80 6.59 -0.32
CA PHE A 67 -15.63 7.77 -1.17
C PHE A 67 -16.11 7.52 -2.61
N ASP A 68 -15.79 6.36 -3.18
CA ASP A 68 -16.25 5.95 -4.52
C ASP A 68 -17.78 5.83 -4.60
N MET A 69 -18.42 5.36 -3.52
CA MET A 69 -19.88 5.30 -3.41
C MET A 69 -20.56 6.67 -3.17
N SER A 70 -19.82 7.67 -2.70
CA SER A 70 -20.34 9.02 -2.41
C SER A 70 -20.07 10.05 -3.51
N GLY A 71 -19.37 9.67 -4.59
CA GLY A 71 -19.21 10.52 -5.77
C GLY A 71 -18.98 9.72 -7.05
N PHE A 72 -19.79 10.01 -8.08
CA PHE A 72 -19.75 9.52 -9.48
C PHE A 72 -20.57 8.26 -9.85
N ARG A 73 -21.78 8.10 -9.31
CA ARG A 73 -22.87 7.50 -10.11
C ARG A 73 -23.61 8.60 -10.87
N TYR A 74 -22.96 9.14 -11.90
CA TYR A 74 -23.69 9.87 -12.93
C TYR A 74 -24.57 8.86 -13.66
N HIS A 75 -25.85 9.22 -13.74
CA HIS A 75 -26.82 8.66 -14.67
C HIS A 75 -26.20 8.40 -16.04
N SER A 76 -26.40 7.20 -16.57
CA SER A 76 -26.78 7.03 -17.96
C SER A 76 -27.58 5.72 -18.04
N ASP A 77 -28.78 5.87 -18.57
CA ASP A 77 -29.74 4.83 -18.95
C ASP A 77 -29.13 3.70 -19.80
#